data_AF-A0A835F9X3-F1
#
_entry.id   AF-A0A835F9X3-F1
#
_cell.length_a   1.000
_cell.length_b   1.000
_cell.length_c   1.000
_cell.angle_alpha   90.00
_cell.angle_beta   90.00
_cell.angle_gamma   90.00
#
_symmetry.space_group_name_H-M   'P 1'
#
loop_
_entity.id
_entity.type
_entity.pdbx_description
1 polymer ?
#
loop_
_entity_poly.entity_id
_entity_poly.type
_entity_poly.pdbx_seq_one_letter_code
_entity_poly.pdbx_strand_id
1 'polypeptide(L)'
;MDGHPVPPTGDQRVAKTLSDYCAYLVAFVPDMLPDNGYDTQRIFDAVVMEARKSLAGCDTVSSRCAKLVTLVVTKDSNRTILRLGGRLGRELRRVAPESRRWKVLADFWAEYILFLAPSSNAEIHAEKLAAGGEFMTHLWALLTHAGILDRPSTANGAGGNNSAAPADDSPV
;
A
#
# COMPACT_ATOMS: atom_id res chain seq x y z
N MET A 1 -9.37 6.72 37.47
CA MET A 1 -8.68 7.17 36.24
C MET A 1 -9.42 6.50 35.11
N ASP A 2 -10.57 7.09 34.78
CA ASP A 2 -11.58 6.45 33.96
C ASP A 2 -11.14 6.49 32.50
N GLY A 3 -11.00 5.31 31.91
CA GLY A 3 -10.50 5.07 30.56
C GLY A 3 -11.50 5.48 29.49
N HIS A 4 -11.88 6.76 29.46
CA HIS A 4 -12.60 7.29 28.32
C HIS A 4 -11.70 7.24 27.07
N PRO A 5 -12.15 6.59 25.98
CA PRO A 5 -11.39 6.57 24.74
C PRO A 5 -11.16 8.01 24.27
N VAL A 6 -9.90 8.39 24.09
CA VAL A 6 -9.55 9.66 23.45
C VAL A 6 -10.19 9.65 22.06
N PRO A 7 -11.00 10.65 21.68
CA PRO A 7 -11.64 10.69 20.38
C PRO A 7 -10.57 10.66 19.28
N PRO A 8 -10.80 9.90 18.19
CA PRO A 8 -9.79 9.72 17.18
C PRO A 8 -9.43 11.05 16.53
N THR A 9 -8.12 11.31 16.44
CA THR A 9 -7.59 12.51 15.77
C THR A 9 -8.00 12.53 14.29
N GLY A 10 -7.93 13.69 13.65
CA GLY A 10 -8.14 13.80 12.19
C GLY A 10 -7.28 12.82 11.40
N ASP A 11 -5.99 12.74 11.76
CA ASP A 11 -5.03 11.81 11.14
C ASP A 11 -5.43 10.35 11.35
N GLN A 12 -5.87 9.97 12.56
CA GLN A 12 -6.31 8.60 12.83
C GLN A 12 -7.53 8.21 11.99
N ARG A 13 -8.49 9.13 11.80
CA ARG A 13 -9.65 8.91 10.94
C ARG A 13 -9.22 8.73 9.48
N VAL A 14 -8.40 9.63 8.95
CA VAL A 14 -7.89 9.55 7.57
C VAL A 14 -7.14 8.24 7.35
N ALA A 15 -6.18 7.92 8.21
CA ALA A 15 -5.39 6.69 8.13
C ALA A 15 -6.28 5.45 8.08
N LYS A 16 -7.28 5.35 8.97
CA LYS A 16 -8.18 4.20 9.03
C LYS A 16 -9.11 4.12 7.82
N THR A 17 -9.74 5.23 7.45
CA THR A 17 -10.67 5.26 6.31
C THR A 17 -9.97 4.88 5.01
N LEU A 18 -8.78 5.44 4.75
CA LEU A 18 -8.03 5.12 3.53
C LEU A 18 -7.48 3.70 3.55
N SER A 19 -6.97 3.22 4.70
CA SER A 19 -6.50 1.83 4.80
C SER A 19 -7.62 0.82 4.61
N ASP A 20 -8.80 1.09 5.18
CA ASP A 20 -9.99 0.23 5.04
C ASP A 20 -10.47 0.21 3.58
N TYR A 21 -10.44 1.36 2.89
CA TYR A 21 -10.76 1.43 1.47
C TYR A 21 -9.73 0.68 0.59
N CYS A 22 -8.43 0.81 0.85
CA CYS A 22 -7.42 0.03 0.13
C CYS A 22 -7.60 -1.48 0.36
N ALA A 23 -7.94 -1.91 1.59
CA ALA A 23 -8.24 -3.31 1.87
C ALA A 23 -9.49 -3.79 1.12
N TYR A 24 -10.52 -2.94 1.01
CA TYR A 24 -11.71 -3.21 0.20
C TYR A 24 -11.36 -3.40 -1.28
N LEU A 25 -10.53 -2.52 -1.86
CA LEU A 25 -10.09 -2.65 -3.26
C LEU A 25 -9.40 -3.99 -3.50
N VAL A 26 -8.42 -4.35 -2.66
CA VAL A 26 -7.69 -5.63 -2.79
C VAL A 26 -8.63 -6.83 -2.69
N ALA A 27 -9.61 -6.79 -1.79
CA ALA A 27 -10.48 -7.95 -1.52
C ALA A 27 -11.67 -8.09 -2.48
N PHE A 28 -12.21 -6.98 -2.99
CA PHE A 28 -13.50 -6.96 -3.69
C PHE A 28 -13.47 -6.31 -5.07
N VAL A 29 -12.52 -5.40 -5.34
CA VAL A 29 -12.42 -4.72 -6.63
C VAL A 29 -10.96 -4.67 -7.11
N PRO A 30 -10.27 -5.83 -7.21
CA PRO A 30 -8.84 -5.86 -7.51
C PRO A 30 -8.54 -5.31 -8.91
N ASP A 31 -9.50 -5.33 -9.84
CA ASP A 31 -9.33 -4.80 -11.19
C ASP A 31 -9.27 -3.26 -11.24
N MET A 32 -9.64 -2.56 -10.16
CA MET A 32 -9.40 -1.12 -10.03
C MET A 32 -8.00 -0.78 -9.53
N LEU A 33 -7.22 -1.78 -9.09
CA LEU A 33 -5.84 -1.55 -8.71
C LEU A 33 -4.96 -1.58 -9.96
N PRO A 34 -3.83 -0.88 -9.93
CA PRO A 34 -2.87 -1.00 -11.00
C PRO A 34 -2.35 -2.44 -11.10
N ASP A 35 -1.98 -2.84 -12.31
CA ASP A 35 -1.52 -4.18 -12.67
C ASP A 35 -2.68 -5.21 -12.75
N ASN A 36 -2.36 -6.50 -12.88
CA ASN A 36 -3.34 -7.54 -13.14
C ASN A 36 -4.16 -7.88 -11.87
N GLY A 37 -5.47 -7.66 -11.89
CA GLY A 37 -6.37 -7.96 -10.76
C GLY A 37 -6.31 -9.42 -10.30
N TYR A 38 -6.06 -10.37 -11.20
CA TYR A 38 -5.87 -11.78 -10.87
C TYR A 38 -4.64 -12.01 -9.97
N ASP A 39 -3.52 -11.33 -10.24
CA ASP A 39 -2.31 -11.46 -9.44
C ASP A 39 -2.52 -10.85 -8.04
N THR A 40 -3.20 -9.71 -7.96
CA THR A 40 -3.61 -9.09 -6.70
C THR A 40 -4.46 -10.06 -5.86
N GLN A 41 -5.49 -10.66 -6.45
CA GLN A 41 -6.37 -11.63 -5.78
C GLN A 41 -5.57 -12.84 -5.27
N ARG A 42 -4.70 -13.41 -6.10
CA ARG A 42 -3.85 -14.56 -5.72
C ARG A 42 -2.91 -14.24 -4.56
N ILE A 43 -2.28 -13.07 -4.58
CA ILE A 43 -1.39 -12.63 -3.50
C ILE A 43 -2.21 -12.43 -2.21
N PHE A 44 -3.38 -11.78 -2.31
CA PHE A 44 -4.26 -11.57 -1.18
C PHE A 44 -4.69 -12.89 -0.52
N ASP A 45 -5.14 -13.87 -1.33
CA ASP A 45 -5.55 -15.18 -0.83
C ASP A 45 -4.39 -15.92 -0.13
N ALA A 46 -3.18 -15.85 -0.69
CA ALA A 46 -1.98 -16.42 -0.06
C ALA A 46 -1.71 -15.80 1.31
N VAL A 47 -1.82 -14.47 1.43
CA VAL A 47 -1.64 -13.75 2.70
C VAL A 47 -2.74 -14.10 3.70
N VAL A 48 -4.00 -14.23 3.26
CA VAL A 48 -5.12 -14.64 4.13
C VAL A 48 -4.91 -16.05 4.66
N MET A 49 -4.50 -16.99 3.81
CA MET A 49 -4.18 -18.36 4.24
C MET A 49 -3.04 -18.40 5.26
N GLU A 50 -1.97 -17.66 5.00
CA GLU A 50 -0.84 -17.55 5.94
C GLU A 50 -1.28 -16.91 7.27
N ALA A 51 -2.08 -15.85 7.24
CA ALA A 51 -2.58 -15.17 8.42
C ALA A 51 -3.47 -16.09 9.26
N ARG A 52 -4.38 -16.85 8.63
CA ARG A 52 -5.24 -17.83 9.33
C ARG A 52 -4.40 -18.90 10.04
N LYS A 53 -3.38 -19.45 9.38
CA LYS A 53 -2.47 -20.43 9.97
C LYS A 53 -1.66 -19.82 11.12
N SER A 54 -1.08 -18.65 10.90
CA SER A 54 -0.17 -18.00 11.84
C SER A 54 -0.91 -17.45 13.06
N LEU A 55 -2.14 -16.98 12.90
CA LEU A 55 -2.97 -16.38 13.96
C LEU A 55 -4.00 -17.36 14.55
N ALA A 56 -3.89 -18.65 14.24
CA ALA A 56 -4.71 -19.68 14.86
C ALA A 56 -4.63 -19.60 16.40
N GLY A 57 -5.78 -19.73 17.05
CA GLY A 57 -5.92 -19.61 18.51
C GLY A 57 -5.96 -18.18 19.05
N CYS A 58 -5.87 -17.14 18.20
CA CYS A 58 -6.05 -15.75 18.63
C CYS A 58 -7.51 -15.31 18.50
N ASP A 59 -8.11 -14.98 19.64
CA ASP A 59 -9.50 -14.52 19.81
C ASP A 59 -9.67 -12.98 19.82
N THR A 60 -8.59 -12.24 20.07
CA THR A 60 -8.61 -10.77 20.20
C THR A 60 -7.58 -10.10 19.29
N VAL A 61 -7.81 -8.81 18.98
CA VAL A 61 -6.85 -7.99 18.22
C VAL A 61 -5.51 -7.88 18.97
N SER A 62 -5.55 -7.80 20.30
CA SER A 62 -4.35 -7.74 21.14
C SER A 62 -3.52 -9.03 21.03
N SER A 63 -4.16 -10.20 21.13
CA SER A 63 -3.45 -11.49 21.00
C SER A 63 -2.88 -11.70 19.59
N ARG A 64 -3.61 -11.30 18.54
CA ARG A 64 -3.09 -11.26 17.16
C ARG A 64 -1.88 -10.36 17.03
N CYS A 65 -1.96 -9.13 17.56
CA CYS A 65 -0.87 -8.17 17.54
C CYS A 65 0.39 -8.70 18.24
N ALA A 66 0.22 -9.28 19.43
CA ALA A 66 1.33 -9.87 20.18
C ALA A 66 1.99 -11.02 19.39
N LYS A 67 1.18 -11.91 18.79
CA LYS A 67 1.67 -13.03 17.99
C LYS A 67 2.43 -12.57 16.74
N LEU A 68 1.93 -11.55 16.03
CA LEU A 68 2.63 -10.94 14.89
C LEU A 68 4.00 -10.36 15.28
N VAL A 69 4.07 -9.73 16.45
CA VAL A 69 5.34 -9.26 17.01
C VAL A 69 6.26 -10.44 17.30
N THR A 70 5.79 -11.55 17.86
CA THR A 70 6.66 -12.73 18.08
C THR A 70 7.17 -13.33 16.76
N LEU A 71 6.32 -13.45 15.74
CA LEU A 71 6.67 -14.01 14.41
C LEU A 71 7.78 -13.24 13.69
N VAL A 72 7.99 -11.97 14.02
CA VAL A 72 9.03 -11.13 13.42
C VAL A 72 10.38 -11.30 14.13
N VAL A 73 10.40 -11.80 15.37
CA VAL A 73 11.65 -12.05 16.12
C VAL A 73 12.28 -13.38 15.72
N THR A 74 11.49 -14.34 15.24
CA THR A 74 11.99 -15.64 14.80
C THR A 74 12.80 -15.49 13.51
N LYS A 75 14.03 -16.02 13.52
CA LYS A 75 15.08 -15.85 12.49
C LYS A 75 14.79 -16.52 11.14
N ASP A 76 13.56 -16.94 10.88
CA ASP A 76 13.24 -17.70 9.68
C ASP A 76 13.56 -16.85 8.43
N SER A 77 14.14 -17.44 7.39
CA SER A 77 14.65 -16.70 6.23
C SER A 77 13.53 -16.23 5.29
N ASN A 78 12.30 -16.73 5.46
CA ASN A 78 11.23 -16.53 4.48
C ASN A 78 10.45 -15.21 4.69
N ARG A 79 10.77 -14.16 3.92
CA ARG A 79 10.16 -12.81 4.01
C ARG A 79 8.74 -12.78 3.41
N THR A 80 7.78 -13.39 4.10
CA THR A 80 6.36 -13.29 3.70
C THR A 80 5.79 -11.89 3.92
N ILE A 81 4.75 -11.54 3.16
CA ILE A 81 4.06 -10.23 3.27
C ILE A 81 3.49 -10.04 4.68
N LEU A 82 2.91 -11.08 5.29
CA LEU A 82 2.39 -11.02 6.65
C LEU A 82 3.47 -10.61 7.66
N ARG A 83 4.66 -11.21 7.53
CA ARG A 83 5.79 -10.92 8.42
C ARG A 83 6.40 -9.55 8.16
N LEU A 84 6.46 -9.12 6.91
CA LEU A 84 6.85 -7.75 6.57
C LEU A 84 5.88 -6.73 7.20
N GLY A 85 4.58 -6.98 7.14
CA GLY A 85 3.55 -6.19 7.82
C GLY A 85 3.73 -6.16 9.34
N GLY A 86 3.99 -7.31 9.96
CA GLY A 86 4.31 -7.38 11.39
C GLY A 86 5.56 -6.58 11.76
N ARG A 87 6.61 -6.62 10.93
CA ARG A 87 7.84 -5.85 11.14
C ARG A 87 7.58 -4.36 11.04
N LEU A 88 6.86 -3.92 10.01
CA LEU A 88 6.45 -2.52 9.84
C LEU A 88 5.63 -2.05 11.05
N GLY A 89 4.67 -2.86 11.52
CA GLY A 89 3.88 -2.57 12.71
C GLY A 89 4.71 -2.42 13.98
N ARG A 90 5.80 -3.18 14.14
CA ARG A 90 6.74 -3.02 15.25
C ARG A 90 7.50 -1.68 15.15
N GLU A 91 8.02 -1.35 13.97
CA GLU A 91 8.76 -0.10 13.78
C GLU A 91 7.85 1.12 13.99
N LEU A 92 6.60 1.08 13.51
CA LEU A 92 5.62 2.13 13.75
C LEU A 92 5.34 2.35 15.25
N ARG A 93 5.35 1.30 16.07
CA ARG A 93 5.17 1.44 17.54
C ARG A 93 6.31 2.20 18.22
N ARG A 94 7.50 2.24 17.60
CA ARG A 94 8.64 3.03 18.10
C ARG A 94 8.51 4.52 17.81
N VAL A 95 7.62 4.91 16.89
CA VAL A 95 7.31 6.32 16.62
C VAL A 95 6.51 6.88 17.79
N ALA A 96 7.06 7.92 18.41
CA ALA A 96 6.45 8.69 19.49
C ALA A 96 6.48 10.21 19.14
N PRO A 97 5.50 11.01 19.61
CA PRO A 97 4.28 10.58 20.32
C PRO A 97 3.31 9.82 19.40
N GLU A 98 2.27 9.19 19.97
CA GLU A 98 1.28 8.42 19.19
C GLU A 98 0.61 9.22 18.07
N SER A 99 0.36 10.52 18.29
CA SER A 99 -0.18 11.41 17.26
C SER A 99 0.68 11.44 15.99
N ARG A 100 2.01 11.43 16.14
CA ARG A 100 2.95 11.37 15.01
C ARG A 100 2.83 10.06 14.23
N ARG A 101 2.55 8.94 14.91
CA ARG A 101 2.33 7.64 14.24
C ARG A 101 1.10 7.68 13.35
N TRP A 102 0.00 8.25 13.84
CA TRP A 102 -1.22 8.41 13.06
C TRP A 102 -1.02 9.35 11.88
N LYS A 103 -0.28 10.45 12.07
CA LYS A 103 0.09 11.35 10.97
C LYS A 103 0.87 10.64 9.86
N VAL A 104 1.92 9.88 10.21
CA VAL A 104 2.70 9.10 9.24
C VAL A 104 1.83 8.13 8.45
N LEU A 105 0.88 7.46 9.10
CA LEU A 105 -0.04 6.56 8.44
C LEU A 105 -1.03 7.31 7.53
N ALA A 106 -1.55 8.45 7.97
CA ALA A 106 -2.47 9.26 7.19
C ALA A 106 -1.81 9.78 5.91
N ASP A 107 -0.62 10.37 6.05
CA ASP A 107 0.18 10.88 4.93
C ASP A 107 0.51 9.72 3.96
N PHE A 108 0.98 8.56 4.46
CA PHE A 108 1.27 7.40 3.64
C PHE A 108 0.06 6.89 2.85
N TRP A 109 -1.09 6.69 3.50
CA TRP A 109 -2.26 6.16 2.80
C TRP A 109 -2.85 7.16 1.80
N ALA A 110 -2.78 8.47 2.10
CA ALA A 110 -3.17 9.52 1.17
C ALA A 110 -2.26 9.57 -0.06
N GLU A 111 -0.94 9.46 0.12
CA GLU A 111 0.01 9.37 -0.99
C GLU A 111 -0.19 8.08 -1.78
N TYR A 112 -0.38 6.95 -1.09
CA TYR A 112 -0.52 5.65 -1.74
C TYR A 112 -1.79 5.59 -2.59
N ILE A 113 -2.93 6.10 -2.11
CA ILE A 113 -4.16 6.08 -2.91
C ILE A 113 -4.06 6.99 -4.14
N LEU A 114 -3.38 8.13 -4.03
CA LEU A 114 -3.08 9.00 -5.17
C LEU A 114 -2.10 8.33 -6.14
N PHE A 115 -1.15 7.54 -5.65
CA PHE A 115 -0.26 6.74 -6.48
C PHE A 115 -1.00 5.61 -7.22
N LEU A 116 -2.04 5.02 -6.61
CA LEU A 116 -2.84 3.96 -7.23
C LEU A 116 -3.82 4.49 -8.28
N ALA A 117 -4.24 5.75 -8.18
CA ALA A 117 -5.32 6.30 -9.00
C ALA A 117 -5.00 6.41 -10.51
N PRO A 118 -3.78 6.79 -10.95
CA PRO A 118 -3.41 6.70 -12.36
C PRO A 118 -3.42 5.23 -12.81
N SER A 119 -4.23 4.94 -13.81
CA SER A 119 -4.45 3.60 -14.32
C SER A 119 -4.51 3.63 -15.84
N SER A 120 -3.80 2.68 -16.47
CA SER A 120 -3.89 2.42 -17.90
C SER A 120 -5.22 1.74 -18.27
N ASN A 121 -5.96 1.22 -17.28
CA ASN A 121 -7.25 0.59 -17.49
C ASN A 121 -8.40 1.60 -17.32
N ALA A 122 -8.42 2.60 -18.21
CA ALA A 122 -9.43 3.66 -18.21
C ALA A 122 -10.87 3.12 -18.41
N GLU A 123 -11.02 1.96 -19.05
CA GLU A 123 -12.31 1.32 -19.32
C GLU A 123 -13.03 0.93 -18.03
N ILE A 124 -12.34 0.27 -17.09
CA ILE A 124 -12.91 -0.08 -15.78
C ILE A 124 -13.31 1.17 -14.98
N HIS A 125 -12.49 2.22 -15.02
CA HIS A 125 -12.84 3.47 -14.35
C HIS A 125 -14.07 4.14 -15.00
N ALA A 126 -14.17 4.13 -16.34
CA ALA A 126 -15.31 4.68 -17.07
C ALA A 126 -16.61 3.90 -16.81
N GLU A 127 -16.56 2.57 -16.80
CA GLU A 127 -17.71 1.72 -16.45
C GLU A 127 -18.21 1.99 -15.03
N LYS A 128 -17.29 2.09 -14.06
CA LYS A 128 -17.64 2.44 -12.68
C LYS A 128 -18.22 3.84 -12.56
N LEU A 129 -17.72 4.81 -13.34
CA LEU A 129 -18.26 6.17 -13.37
C LEU A 129 -19.73 6.17 -13.85
N ALA A 130 -20.04 5.40 -14.90
CA ALA A 130 -21.40 5.27 -15.43
C ALA A 130 -22.39 4.63 -14.42
N ALA A 131 -21.89 3.84 -13.47
CA ALA A 131 -22.67 3.21 -12.41
C ALA A 131 -22.81 4.05 -11.11
N GLY A 132 -22.38 5.32 -11.12
CA GLY A 132 -22.43 6.22 -9.97
C GLY A 132 -21.08 6.60 -9.37
N GLY A 133 -19.99 6.00 -9.86
CA GLY A 133 -18.60 6.33 -9.51
C GLY A 133 -18.13 5.77 -8.17
N GLU A 134 -16.91 5.23 -8.16
CA GLU A 134 -16.18 4.86 -6.94
C GLU A 134 -15.28 6.01 -6.49
N PHE A 135 -14.85 6.04 -5.22
CA PHE A 135 -13.90 7.08 -4.75
C PHE A 135 -12.64 7.13 -5.62
N MET A 136 -12.07 5.96 -5.97
CA MET A 136 -10.90 5.87 -6.85
C MET A 136 -11.16 6.44 -8.25
N THR A 137 -12.36 6.27 -8.80
CA THR A 137 -12.73 6.81 -10.11
C THR A 137 -12.69 8.34 -10.12
N HIS A 138 -13.11 8.99 -9.02
CA HIS A 138 -13.05 10.43 -8.90
C HIS A 138 -11.60 10.93 -8.85
N LEU A 139 -10.72 10.23 -8.12
CA LEU A 139 -9.29 10.54 -8.09
C LEU A 139 -8.65 10.38 -9.47
N TRP A 140 -8.94 9.27 -10.15
CA TRP A 140 -8.47 9.02 -11.52
C TRP A 140 -8.90 10.13 -12.49
N ALA A 141 -10.16 10.55 -12.44
CA ALA A 141 -10.68 11.62 -13.31
C ALA A 141 -9.99 12.96 -13.04
N LEU A 142 -9.79 13.32 -11.77
CA LEU A 142 -9.09 14.55 -11.38
C LEU A 142 -7.63 14.55 -11.83
N LEU A 143 -6.92 13.43 -11.65
CA LEU A 143 -5.52 13.30 -12.08
C LEU A 143 -5.39 13.31 -13.60
N THR A 144 -6.31 12.63 -14.30
CA THR A 144 -6.37 12.64 -15.77
C THR A 144 -6.59 14.06 -16.30
N HIS A 145 -7.52 14.80 -15.71
CA HIS A 145 -7.76 16.20 -16.06
C HIS A 145 -6.54 17.09 -15.77
N ALA A 146 -5.77 16.78 -14.72
CA ALA A 146 -4.52 17.47 -14.40
C ALA A 146 -3.32 17.03 -15.28
N GLY A 147 -3.50 16.10 -16.21
CA GLY A 147 -2.44 15.58 -17.08
C GLY A 147 -1.53 14.54 -16.42
N ILE A 148 -1.91 14.00 -15.27
CA ILE A 148 -1.18 12.94 -14.55
C ILE A 148 -1.78 11.59 -14.94
N LEU A 149 -1.25 11.01 -16.02
CA LEU A 149 -1.78 9.78 -16.62
C LEU A 149 -1.05 8.52 -16.14
N ASP A 150 0.23 8.66 -15.80
CA ASP A 150 1.11 7.55 -15.46
C ASP A 150 1.66 7.68 -14.04
N ARG A 151 1.96 6.52 -13.45
CA ARG A 151 2.67 6.45 -12.17
C ARG A 151 4.15 6.81 -12.36
N PRO A 152 4.78 7.48 -11.39
CA PRO A 152 6.21 7.75 -11.45
C PRO A 152 7.00 6.45 -11.63
N SER A 153 7.84 6.36 -12.67
CA SER A 153 8.67 5.17 -12.90
C SER A 153 9.69 4.98 -11.78
N THR A 154 9.80 3.79 -11.22
CA THR A 154 10.75 3.46 -10.14
C THR A 154 12.20 3.26 -10.63
N ALA A 155 12.51 3.64 -11.87
CA ALA A 155 13.74 3.25 -12.58
C ALA A 155 15.00 4.08 -12.28
N ASN A 156 14.95 5.18 -11.52
CA ASN A 156 16.10 6.08 -11.34
C ASN A 156 16.96 5.79 -10.09
N GLY A 157 17.34 4.52 -9.88
CA GLY A 157 18.09 4.09 -8.69
C GLY A 157 19.23 3.09 -8.90
N ALA A 158 19.65 2.83 -10.14
CA ALA A 158 20.82 2.00 -10.42
C ALA A 158 21.79 2.76 -11.33
N GLY A 159 22.86 3.28 -10.72
CA GLY A 159 23.92 3.99 -11.42
C GLY A 159 24.81 3.07 -12.26
N GLY A 160 25.42 3.67 -13.29
CA GLY A 160 26.47 3.07 -14.09
C GLY A 160 27.16 4.12 -14.97
N ASN A 161 27.92 5.02 -14.35
CA ASN A 161 28.99 5.74 -15.05
C ASN A 161 30.11 4.75 -15.37
N ASN A 162 30.53 4.65 -16.65
CA ASN A 162 31.91 4.87 -17.14
C ASN A 162 32.13 4.29 -18.55
N SER A 163 32.24 5.21 -19.52
CA SER A 163 33.35 5.41 -20.47
C SER A 163 34.00 4.23 -21.22
N ALA A 164 33.85 4.24 -22.56
CA ALA A 164 34.90 3.98 -23.57
C ALA A 164 34.42 4.57 -24.91
N ALA A 165 34.70 5.85 -25.21
CA ALA A 165 35.83 6.41 -25.98
C ALA A 165 35.61 6.41 -27.52
N PRO A 166 36.01 7.49 -28.23
CA PRO A 166 35.58 7.78 -29.61
C PRO A 166 36.50 7.15 -30.67
N ALA A 167 35.96 6.89 -31.86
CA ALA A 167 36.73 6.68 -33.07
C ALA A 167 36.29 7.73 -34.10
N ASP A 168 37.11 8.77 -34.19
CA ASP A 168 37.20 9.70 -35.31
C ASP A 168 38.06 9.02 -36.38
N ASP A 169 37.54 8.86 -37.60
CA ASP A 169 38.33 9.02 -38.83
C ASP A 169 37.43 9.07 -40.09
N SER A 170 37.32 10.27 -40.65
CA SER A 170 37.24 10.54 -42.09
C SER A 170 38.44 11.44 -42.38
N PRO A 171 39.09 11.45 -43.57
CA PRO A 171 38.44 11.33 -44.89
C PRO A 171 39.29 10.61 -45.98
N VAL A 172 38.69 10.33 -47.15
CA VAL A 172 38.96 10.90 -48.51
C VAL A 172 37.81 10.48 -49.41
#